data_AF-A0A066VDR0-F1
#
_entry.id   AF-A0A066VDR0-F1
#
_cell.length_a   1.000
_cell.length_b   1.000
_cell.length_c   1.000
_cell.angle_alpha   90.00
_cell.angle_beta   90.00
_cell.angle_gamma   90.00
#
_symmetry.space_group_name_H-M   'P 1'
#
loop_
_entity.id
_entity.type
_entity.pdbx_description
1 polymer ?
#
loop_
_entity_poly.entity_id
_entity_poly.type
_entity_poly.pdbx_seq_one_letter_code
_entity_poly.pdbx_strand_id
1 'polypeptide(L)'
;DLATYPPQDLLRVLAALLQQIAMANDQLRPSGGSRSVSGGSGGEPYSPGSGRLRITSAALGALGTPSSTLCFHARNVPSISIESYLLRILKYCPTTNEVFLSLLVYFDRMSRMGLGMRGFAIDSFNVHRLVIAGVTVASKFFSDVFYTNSRYAKVGGLPVHELNQLELQFLLLNDFKLVIPLDEMQRY
;
A
#
# COMPACT_ATOMS: atom_id res chain seq x y z
N ASP A 1 9.44 -7.96 22.66
CA ASP A 1 8.25 -7.09 22.84
C ASP A 1 8.33 -5.98 21.81
N LEU A 2 7.27 -5.80 21.02
CA LEU A 2 7.22 -4.82 19.92
C LEU A 2 7.32 -3.38 20.45
N ALA A 3 6.79 -3.16 21.66
CA ALA A 3 6.79 -1.86 22.32
C ALA A 3 8.20 -1.41 22.74
N THR A 4 9.12 -2.36 22.97
CA THR A 4 10.50 -2.07 23.42
C THR A 4 11.50 -2.05 22.29
N TYR A 5 11.12 -2.44 21.07
CA TYR A 5 12.05 -2.51 19.95
C TYR A 5 12.39 -1.11 19.42
N PRO A 6 13.67 -0.75 19.23
CA PRO A 6 14.05 0.58 18.77
C PRO A 6 13.41 0.90 17.41
N PRO A 7 12.65 2.01 17.28
CA PRO A 7 11.90 2.29 16.06
C PRO A 7 12.83 2.50 14.85
N GLN A 8 14.03 3.06 15.05
CA GLN A 8 14.98 3.27 13.96
C GLN A 8 15.49 1.95 13.37
N ASP A 9 15.74 0.95 14.21
CA ASP A 9 16.17 -0.37 13.75
C ASP A 9 15.04 -1.08 13.02
N LEU A 10 13.79 -0.92 13.49
CA LEU A 10 12.61 -1.48 12.82
C LEU A 10 12.47 -0.89 11.43
N LEU A 11 12.57 0.44 11.32
CA LEU A 11 12.45 1.14 10.04
C LEU A 11 13.58 0.76 9.09
N ARG A 12 14.79 0.47 9.59
CA ARG A 12 15.89 -0.02 8.76
C ARG A 12 15.58 -1.39 8.16
N VAL A 13 15.10 -2.35 8.97
CA VAL A 13 14.74 -3.70 8.51
C VAL A 13 13.56 -3.63 7.54
N LEU A 14 12.52 -2.87 7.88
CA LEU A 14 11.36 -2.65 7.02
C LEU A 14 11.75 -2.03 5.68
N ALA A 15 12.61 -1.01 5.69
CA ALA A 15 13.10 -0.39 4.47
C ALA A 15 13.87 -1.36 3.59
N ALA A 16 14.77 -2.17 4.19
CA ALA A 16 15.54 -3.16 3.44
C ALA A 16 14.63 -4.20 2.76
N LEU A 17 13.61 -4.69 3.46
CA LEU A 17 12.64 -5.62 2.91
C LEU A 17 11.84 -5.01 1.75
N LEU A 18 11.28 -3.80 1.95
CA LEU A 18 10.52 -3.11 0.90
C LEU A 18 11.38 -2.79 -0.32
N GLN A 19 12.64 -2.41 -0.09
CA GLN A 19 13.61 -2.16 -1.17
C GLN A 19 13.89 -3.44 -1.97
N GLN A 20 14.09 -4.57 -1.30
CA GLN A 20 14.28 -5.87 -1.95
C GLN A 20 13.07 -6.28 -2.79
N ILE A 21 11.86 -6.16 -2.23
CA ILE A 21 10.61 -6.45 -2.95
C ILE A 21 10.48 -5.57 -4.19
N ALA A 22 10.69 -4.26 -4.04
CA ALA A 22 10.59 -3.31 -5.15
C ALA A 22 11.59 -3.62 -6.27
N MET A 23 12.86 -3.86 -5.92
CA MET A 23 13.91 -4.17 -6.89
C MET A 23 13.68 -5.51 -7.61
N ALA A 24 13.14 -6.51 -6.92
CA ALA A 24 12.77 -7.79 -7.55
C ALA A 24 11.63 -7.59 -8.55
N ASN A 25 10.61 -6.82 -8.19
CA ASN A 25 9.46 -6.55 -9.06
C ASN A 25 9.81 -5.65 -10.25
N ASP A 26 10.74 -4.70 -10.09
CA ASP A 26 11.23 -3.87 -11.19
C ASP A 26 11.85 -4.72 -12.31
N GLN A 27 12.60 -5.77 -11.96
CA GLN A 27 13.23 -6.68 -12.93
C GLN A 27 12.23 -7.56 -13.67
N LEU A 28 11.08 -7.84 -13.06
CA LEU A 28 10.02 -8.66 -13.64
C LEU A 28 9.13 -7.87 -14.60
N ARG A 29 9.25 -6.53 -14.65
CA ARG A 29 8.56 -5.71 -15.65
C ARG A 29 9.33 -5.75 -16.97
N PRO A 30 8.86 -6.44 -18.02
CA PRO A 30 9.51 -6.37 -19.31
C PRO A 30 9.42 -4.93 -19.84
N SER A 31 10.56 -4.37 -20.25
CA SER A 31 10.65 -3.08 -20.92
C SER A 31 9.70 -3.03 -22.12
N GLY A 32 8.63 -2.24 -22.03
CA GLY A 32 7.76 -1.90 -23.16
C GLY A 32 6.34 -2.45 -23.06
N GLY A 33 5.37 -1.54 -22.88
CA GLY A 33 3.97 -1.92 -23.01
C GLY A 33 2.97 -0.85 -22.58
N SER A 34 3.04 0.36 -23.15
CA SER A 34 1.82 1.13 -23.43
C SER A 34 0.97 0.30 -24.39
N ARG A 35 0.19 -0.65 -23.87
CA ARG A 35 -0.85 -1.33 -24.64
C ARG A 35 -2.15 -0.58 -24.41
N SER A 36 -2.51 0.22 -25.40
CA SER A 36 -3.85 0.73 -25.63
C SER A 36 -4.88 -0.36 -25.39
N VAL A 37 -5.79 -0.13 -24.45
CA VAL A 37 -6.95 -0.99 -24.19
C VAL A 37 -7.90 -0.84 -25.38
N SER A 38 -7.81 -1.73 -26.35
CA SER A 38 -8.83 -1.90 -27.38
C SER A 38 -10.01 -2.65 -26.78
N GLY A 39 -11.17 -1.99 -26.73
CA GLY A 39 -12.43 -2.58 -26.30
C GLY A 39 -12.82 -3.78 -27.16
N GLY A 40 -13.11 -4.90 -26.50
CA GLY A 40 -13.69 -6.09 -27.10
C GLY A 40 -14.91 -6.52 -26.30
N SER A 41 -16.09 -6.21 -26.83
CA SER A 41 -17.39 -6.67 -26.36
C SER A 41 -17.61 -8.12 -26.78
N GLY A 42 -17.82 -9.03 -25.83
CA GLY A 42 -18.19 -10.43 -26.09
C GLY A 42 -18.46 -11.16 -24.78
N GLY A 43 -19.72 -11.50 -24.52
CA GLY A 43 -20.17 -12.09 -23.26
C GLY A 43 -20.06 -13.61 -23.18
N GLU A 44 -20.01 -14.12 -21.95
CA GLU A 44 -20.67 -15.35 -21.48
C GLU A 44 -20.87 -15.27 -19.95
N PRO A 45 -22.02 -15.71 -19.40
CA PRO A 45 -22.25 -15.72 -17.96
C PRO A 45 -21.69 -17.00 -17.34
N TYR A 46 -20.43 -16.97 -16.89
CA TYR A 46 -19.86 -18.02 -16.05
C TYR A 46 -20.30 -17.85 -14.59
N SER A 47 -21.02 -18.84 -14.05
CA SER A 47 -21.32 -18.97 -12.62
C SER A 47 -20.06 -19.38 -11.83
N PRO A 48 -19.61 -18.64 -10.81
CA PRO A 48 -18.56 -19.12 -9.93
C PRO A 48 -19.15 -19.56 -8.59
N GLY A 49 -19.40 -20.87 -8.49
CA GLY A 49 -19.48 -21.56 -7.21
C GLY A 49 -18.12 -22.13 -6.86
N SER A 50 -17.29 -21.38 -6.11
CA SER A 50 -16.38 -21.91 -5.08
C SER A 50 -15.59 -20.75 -4.45
N GLY A 51 -15.78 -20.53 -3.15
CA GLY A 51 -14.90 -19.68 -2.32
C GLY A 51 -14.82 -18.20 -2.71
N ARG A 52 -15.95 -17.51 -2.99
CA ARG A 52 -15.93 -16.06 -3.23
C ARG A 52 -15.42 -15.36 -1.96
N LEU A 53 -14.18 -14.90 -1.98
CA LEU A 53 -13.67 -13.92 -1.00
C LEU A 53 -14.75 -12.85 -0.87
N ARG A 54 -15.34 -12.72 0.33
CA ARG A 54 -16.31 -11.66 0.62
C ARG A 54 -15.56 -10.34 0.55
N ILE A 55 -15.56 -9.74 -0.64
CA ILE A 55 -15.03 -8.42 -0.97
C ILE A 55 -16.24 -7.50 -1.11
N THR A 56 -16.14 -6.29 -0.56
CA THR A 56 -17.17 -5.27 -0.69
C THR A 56 -17.37 -4.85 -2.15
N SER A 57 -18.60 -4.45 -2.52
CA SER A 57 -18.90 -3.97 -3.87
C SER A 57 -18.02 -2.76 -4.26
N ALA A 58 -17.67 -1.91 -3.30
CA ALA A 58 -16.78 -0.78 -3.49
C ALA A 58 -15.35 -1.21 -3.83
N ALA A 59 -14.77 -2.14 -3.06
CA ALA A 59 -13.44 -2.68 -3.34
C ALA A 59 -13.42 -3.44 -4.68
N LEU A 60 -14.48 -4.16 -5.01
CA LEU A 60 -14.62 -4.84 -6.31
C LEU A 60 -14.61 -3.84 -7.48
N GLY A 61 -15.35 -2.73 -7.35
CA GLY A 61 -15.34 -1.65 -8.34
C GLY A 61 -13.97 -1.00 -8.50
N ALA A 62 -13.26 -0.78 -7.38
CA ALA A 62 -11.90 -0.24 -7.40
C ALA A 62 -10.92 -1.20 -8.11
N LEU A 63 -10.89 -2.48 -7.72
CA LEU A 63 -10.04 -3.50 -8.34
C LEU A 63 -10.32 -3.71 -9.84
N GLY A 64 -11.57 -3.50 -10.27
CA GLY A 64 -11.96 -3.56 -11.68
C GLY A 64 -11.45 -2.38 -12.53
N THR A 65 -10.90 -1.33 -11.91
CA THR A 65 -10.38 -0.16 -12.63
C THR A 65 -8.85 -0.13 -12.62
N PRO A 66 -8.18 -0.03 -13.79
CA PRO A 66 -6.72 0.06 -13.84
C PRO A 66 -6.19 1.34 -13.16
N SER A 67 -7.02 2.38 -13.03
CA SER A 67 -6.68 3.62 -12.33
C SER A 67 -6.38 3.41 -10.83
N SER A 68 -6.96 2.38 -10.22
CA SER A 68 -6.84 2.12 -8.78
C SER A 68 -5.44 1.66 -8.38
N THR A 69 -4.81 0.80 -9.18
CA THR A 69 -3.43 0.34 -8.91
C THR A 69 -2.40 1.35 -9.40
N LEU A 70 -2.71 2.08 -10.49
CA LEU A 70 -1.82 3.10 -11.05
C LEU A 70 -1.79 4.39 -10.23
N CYS A 71 -2.76 4.68 -9.37
CA CYS A 71 -2.77 5.94 -8.61
C CYS A 71 -1.57 6.07 -7.64
N PHE A 72 -1.03 4.94 -7.17
CA PHE A 72 0.18 4.93 -6.33
C PHE A 72 1.46 5.08 -7.15
N HIS A 73 1.41 5.01 -8.48
CA HIS A 73 2.59 5.07 -9.32
C HIS A 73 3.03 6.53 -9.52
N ALA A 74 4.23 6.87 -9.05
CA ALA A 74 4.83 8.17 -9.29
C ALA A 74 5.31 8.31 -10.75
N ARG A 75 5.46 9.55 -11.22
CA ARG A 75 6.04 9.85 -12.55
C ARG A 75 7.51 9.44 -12.64
N ASN A 76 8.25 9.59 -11.54
CA ASN A 76 9.66 9.26 -11.41
C ASN A 76 9.88 8.57 -10.07
N VAL A 77 10.87 7.68 -10.00
CA VAL A 77 11.34 7.10 -8.72
C VAL A 77 11.86 8.22 -7.82
N PRO A 78 11.38 8.35 -6.57
CA PRO A 78 11.89 9.35 -5.64
C PRO A 78 13.39 9.16 -5.35
N SER A 79 14.14 10.25 -5.25
CA SER A 79 15.57 10.22 -4.94
C SER A 79 15.89 9.92 -3.47
N ILE A 80 14.91 10.05 -2.59
CA ILE A 80 15.03 9.71 -1.17
C ILE A 80 14.90 8.18 -1.00
N SER A 81 15.81 7.57 -0.24
CA SER A 81 15.70 6.14 0.08
C SER A 81 14.45 5.84 0.91
N ILE A 82 13.95 4.60 0.83
CA ILE A 82 12.79 4.16 1.63
C ILE A 82 13.06 4.37 3.13
N GLU A 83 14.26 4.01 3.62
CA GLU A 83 14.67 4.22 5.02
C GLU A 83 14.62 5.70 5.42
N SER A 84 15.24 6.58 4.62
CA SER A 84 15.25 8.01 4.89
C SER A 84 13.83 8.60 4.87
N TYR A 85 12.95 8.08 4.01
CA TYR A 85 11.56 8.50 3.95
C TYR A 85 10.76 8.05 5.18
N LEU A 86 10.92 6.80 5.62
CA LEU A 86 10.31 6.27 6.84
C LEU A 86 10.79 7.05 8.08
N LEU A 87 12.09 7.31 8.20
CA LEU A 87 12.66 8.10 9.30
C LEU A 87 12.13 9.54 9.29
N ARG A 88 11.98 10.14 8.10
CA ARG A 88 11.34 11.46 7.94
C ARG A 88 9.89 11.42 8.43
N ILE A 89 9.13 10.38 8.10
CA ILE A 89 7.75 10.21 8.57
C ILE A 89 7.72 10.10 10.09
N LEU A 90 8.52 9.23 10.69
CA LEU A 90 8.60 9.07 12.15
C LEU A 90 8.98 10.39 12.85
N LYS A 91 9.90 11.16 12.29
CA LYS A 91 10.34 12.45 12.86
C LYS A 91 9.23 13.49 12.93
N TYR A 92 8.39 13.59 11.90
CA TYR A 92 7.41 14.68 11.76
C TYR A 92 5.96 14.27 12.02
N CYS A 93 5.68 12.97 11.96
CA CYS A 93 4.43 12.32 12.36
C CYS A 93 4.75 11.11 13.25
N PRO A 94 5.20 11.31 14.51
CA PRO A 94 5.48 10.23 15.44
C PRO A 94 4.29 9.27 15.55
N THR A 95 4.59 7.97 15.48
CA THR A 95 3.61 6.88 15.53
C THR A 95 4.27 5.62 16.10
N THR A 96 3.48 4.61 16.43
CA THR A 96 3.96 3.38 17.08
C THR A 96 4.60 2.41 16.09
N ASN A 97 5.38 1.45 16.60
CA ASN A 97 5.94 0.36 15.79
C ASN A 97 4.86 -0.48 15.10
N GLU A 98 3.71 -0.65 15.75
CA GLU A 98 2.55 -1.39 15.22
C GLU A 98 2.05 -0.77 13.91
N VAL A 99 2.06 0.56 13.81
CA VAL A 99 1.68 1.26 12.58
C VAL A 99 2.62 0.92 11.44
N PHE A 100 3.94 0.85 11.68
CA PHE A 100 4.90 0.49 10.64
C PHE A 100 4.84 -0.99 10.24
N LEU A 101 4.65 -1.89 11.21
CA LEU A 101 4.48 -3.32 10.91
C LEU A 101 3.17 -3.62 10.18
N SER A 102 2.10 -2.89 10.50
CA SER A 102 0.82 -3.04 9.79
C SER A 102 0.95 -2.84 8.28
N LEU A 103 1.94 -2.07 7.82
CA LEU A 103 2.22 -1.87 6.40
C LEU A 103 2.53 -3.20 5.69
N LEU A 104 3.32 -4.07 6.31
CA LEU A 104 3.66 -5.38 5.74
C LEU A 104 2.43 -6.26 5.57
N VAL A 105 1.57 -6.28 6.58
CA VAL A 105 0.30 -7.01 6.57
C VAL A 105 -0.61 -6.48 5.47
N TYR A 106 -0.78 -5.17 5.37
CA TYR A 106 -1.63 -4.56 4.34
C TYR A 106 -1.08 -4.78 2.94
N PHE A 107 0.24 -4.68 2.75
CA PHE A 107 0.89 -4.96 1.47
C PHE A 107 0.74 -6.42 1.04
N ASP A 108 0.89 -7.37 1.97
CA ASP A 108 0.66 -8.79 1.71
C ASP A 108 -0.80 -9.05 1.31
N ARG A 109 -1.77 -8.45 2.01
CA ARG A 109 -3.20 -8.52 1.66
C ARG A 109 -3.46 -7.98 0.25
N MET A 110 -2.93 -6.81 -0.09
CA MET A 110 -3.06 -6.21 -1.42
C MET A 110 -2.48 -7.09 -2.53
N SER A 111 -1.33 -7.72 -2.28
CA SER A 111 -0.68 -8.64 -3.23
C SER A 111 -1.55 -9.87 -3.50
N ARG A 112 -2.18 -10.42 -2.46
CA ARG A 112 -3.06 -11.60 -2.55
C ARG A 112 -4.45 -11.31 -3.12
N MET A 113 -4.94 -10.07 -2.98
CA MET A 113 -6.26 -9.66 -3.51
C MET A 113 -6.31 -9.54 -5.04
N GLY A 114 -5.17 -9.67 -5.73
CA GLY A 114 -5.10 -9.78 -7.19
C GLY A 114 -5.80 -11.04 -7.71
N LEU A 115 -7.10 -10.94 -7.97
CA LEU A 115 -7.89 -12.00 -8.59
C LEU A 115 -7.38 -12.27 -10.02
N GLY A 116 -6.56 -13.32 -10.16
CA GLY A 116 -6.53 -14.15 -11.37
C GLY A 116 -5.44 -13.86 -12.39
N MET A 117 -4.99 -12.62 -12.66
CA MET A 117 -3.98 -12.43 -13.73
C MET A 117 -2.92 -11.32 -13.54
N ARG A 118 -3.08 -10.33 -12.65
CA ARG A 118 -2.01 -9.37 -12.29
C ARG A 118 -2.24 -8.83 -10.87
N GLY A 119 -1.52 -9.38 -9.90
CA GLY A 119 -1.51 -8.84 -8.53
C GLY A 119 -0.99 -7.41 -8.48
N PHE A 120 -1.38 -6.68 -7.43
CA PHE A 120 -0.79 -5.38 -7.14
C PHE A 120 0.69 -5.58 -6.75
N ALA A 121 1.61 -5.21 -7.65
CA ALA A 121 3.04 -5.35 -7.42
C ALA A 121 3.62 -4.06 -6.82
N ILE A 122 4.40 -4.21 -5.75
CA ILE A 122 5.14 -3.11 -5.13
C ILE A 122 6.43 -2.92 -5.90
N ASP A 123 6.67 -1.72 -6.40
CA ASP A 123 7.80 -1.37 -7.26
C ASP A 123 8.43 -0.04 -6.84
N SER A 124 9.58 0.32 -7.40
CA SER A 124 10.30 1.53 -7.00
C SER A 124 9.54 2.82 -7.30
N PHE A 125 8.53 2.78 -8.17
CA PHE A 125 7.71 3.93 -8.53
C PHE A 125 6.52 4.12 -7.59
N ASN A 126 6.04 3.08 -6.92
CA ASN A 126 4.85 3.15 -6.06
C ASN A 126 5.13 3.04 -4.56
N VAL A 127 6.27 2.48 -4.14
CA VAL A 127 6.54 2.14 -2.74
C VAL A 127 6.45 3.33 -1.78
N HIS A 128 6.97 4.51 -2.14
CA HIS A 128 6.89 5.70 -1.27
C HIS A 128 5.45 6.19 -1.07
N ARG A 129 4.65 6.17 -2.14
CA ARG A 129 3.24 6.59 -2.11
C ARG A 129 2.40 5.61 -1.30
N LEU A 130 2.69 4.31 -1.42
CA LEU A 130 2.09 3.27 -0.61
C LEU A 130 2.45 3.43 0.88
N VAL A 131 3.71 3.70 1.19
CA VAL A 131 4.17 3.90 2.57
C VAL A 131 3.44 5.07 3.23
N ILE A 132 3.38 6.25 2.60
CA ILE A 132 2.72 7.40 3.24
C ILE A 132 1.21 7.21 3.37
N ALA A 133 0.55 6.59 2.38
CA ALA A 133 -0.87 6.28 2.45
C ALA A 133 -1.15 5.25 3.56
N GLY A 134 -0.36 4.18 3.61
CA GLY A 134 -0.48 3.14 4.62
C GLY A 134 -0.25 3.66 6.03
N VAL A 135 0.79 4.48 6.26
CA VAL A 135 1.03 5.09 7.58
C VAL A 135 -0.11 6.02 7.98
N THR A 136 -0.67 6.78 7.03
CA THR A 136 -1.82 7.66 7.29
C THR A 136 -3.03 6.86 7.75
N VAL A 137 -3.39 5.80 7.01
CA VAL A 137 -4.52 4.91 7.34
C VAL A 137 -4.29 4.20 8.66
N ALA A 138 -3.13 3.55 8.82
CA ALA A 138 -2.78 2.77 9.99
C ALA A 138 -2.73 3.64 11.26
N SER A 139 -2.15 4.84 11.19
CA SER A 139 -2.11 5.75 12.34
C SER A 139 -3.51 6.16 12.77
N LYS A 140 -4.39 6.52 11.84
CA LYS A 140 -5.78 6.86 12.16
C LYS A 140 -6.59 5.69 12.70
N PHE A 141 -6.18 4.46 12.38
CA PHE A 141 -6.88 3.25 12.80
C PHE A 141 -6.41 2.75 14.17
N PHE A 142 -5.09 2.71 14.41
CA PHE A 142 -4.51 2.13 15.63
C PHE A 142 -4.22 3.15 16.73
N SER A 143 -4.06 4.43 16.42
CA SER A 143 -3.63 5.44 17.39
C SER A 143 -4.77 6.36 17.78
N ASP A 144 -4.94 6.60 19.09
CA ASP A 144 -5.88 7.61 19.61
C ASP A 144 -5.45 9.04 19.22
N VAL A 145 -4.15 9.26 19.06
CA VAL A 145 -3.56 10.53 18.62
C VAL A 145 -3.00 10.35 17.22
N PHE A 146 -3.61 11.02 16.26
CA PHE A 146 -3.20 11.04 14.86
C PHE A 146 -3.19 12.46 14.30
N TYR A 147 -2.58 12.62 13.13
CA TYR A 147 -2.45 13.92 12.47
C TYR A 147 -3.44 14.11 11.31
N THR A 148 -3.63 15.35 10.88
CA THR A 148 -4.46 15.65 9.72
C THR A 148 -3.77 15.23 8.41
N ASN A 149 -4.55 14.96 7.37
CA ASN A 149 -4.00 14.66 6.03
C ASN A 149 -3.11 15.78 5.51
N SER A 150 -3.40 17.04 5.85
CA SER A 150 -2.54 18.15 5.47
C SER A 150 -1.13 18.02 6.05
N ARG A 151 -0.98 17.48 7.27
CA ARG A 151 0.33 17.24 7.87
C ARG A 151 1.04 16.07 7.17
N TYR A 152 0.36 14.92 7.04
CA TYR A 152 0.93 13.76 6.36
C TYR A 152 1.35 14.08 4.92
N ALA A 153 0.54 14.85 4.18
CA ALA A 153 0.85 15.24 2.80
C ALA A 153 2.11 16.11 2.73
N LYS A 154 2.25 17.07 3.64
CA LYS A 154 3.45 17.93 3.73
C LYS A 154 4.71 17.12 4.06
N VAL A 155 4.60 16.15 4.97
CA VAL A 155 5.71 15.25 5.31
C VAL A 155 6.05 14.36 4.12
N GLY A 156 5.03 13.80 3.46
CA GLY A 156 5.17 12.90 2.32
C GLY A 156 5.58 13.56 1.01
N GLY A 157 5.52 14.90 0.92
CA GLY A 157 5.88 15.66 -0.27
C GLY A 157 4.81 15.66 -1.37
N LEU A 158 3.53 15.56 -0.99
CA LEU A 158 2.40 15.47 -1.90
C LEU A 158 1.41 16.61 -1.67
N PRO A 159 0.66 17.06 -2.70
CA PRO A 159 -0.57 17.82 -2.50
C PRO A 159 -1.57 17.07 -1.60
N VAL A 160 -2.31 17.81 -0.77
CA VAL A 160 -3.25 17.21 0.19
C VAL A 160 -4.36 16.42 -0.51
N HIS A 161 -4.89 16.93 -1.63
CA HIS A 161 -5.92 16.24 -2.39
C HIS A 161 -5.42 14.90 -2.95
N GLU A 162 -4.14 14.82 -3.32
CA GLU A 162 -3.52 13.59 -3.81
C GLU A 162 -3.42 12.58 -2.66
N LEU A 163 -2.97 12.98 -1.47
CA LEU A 163 -2.95 12.08 -0.32
C LEU A 163 -4.34 11.57 0.04
N ASN A 164 -5.38 12.42 -0.01
CA ASN A 164 -6.75 12.00 0.26
C ASN A 164 -7.21 10.89 -0.70
N GLN A 165 -6.83 10.98 -1.99
CA GLN A 165 -7.14 9.94 -2.98
C GLN A 165 -6.37 8.65 -2.69
N LEU A 166 -5.07 8.76 -2.37
CA LEU A 166 -4.25 7.59 -2.02
C LEU A 166 -4.75 6.89 -0.76
N GLU A 167 -5.20 7.64 0.25
CA GLU A 167 -5.80 7.10 1.47
C GLU A 167 -7.06 6.27 1.15
N LEU A 168 -8.00 6.84 0.39
CA LEU A 168 -9.21 6.12 0.00
C LEU A 168 -8.88 4.87 -0.82
N GLN A 169 -7.94 4.97 -1.76
CA GLN A 169 -7.55 3.83 -2.57
C GLN A 169 -6.90 2.72 -1.72
N PHE A 170 -6.09 3.10 -0.73
CA PHE A 170 -5.45 2.15 0.17
C PHE A 170 -6.49 1.36 0.97
N LEU A 171 -7.53 2.04 1.45
CA LEU A 171 -8.67 1.42 2.14
C LEU A 171 -9.42 0.43 1.22
N LEU A 172 -9.69 0.84 -0.02
CA LEU A 172 -10.37 0.01 -1.02
C LEU A 172 -9.56 -1.24 -1.38
N LEU A 173 -8.25 -1.11 -1.57
CA LEU A 173 -7.35 -2.24 -1.87
C LEU A 173 -7.21 -3.22 -0.70
N ASN A 174 -7.45 -2.78 0.54
CA ASN A 174 -7.53 -3.65 1.72
C ASN A 174 -8.97 -4.07 2.06
N ASP A 175 -9.95 -3.73 1.22
CA ASP A 175 -11.37 -4.03 1.46
C ASP A 175 -11.86 -3.54 2.85
N PHE A 176 -11.30 -2.43 3.33
CA PHE A 176 -11.51 -1.87 4.68
C PHE A 176 -11.19 -2.86 5.83
N LYS A 177 -10.52 -3.98 5.56
CA LYS A 177 -10.07 -4.95 6.56
C LYS A 177 -8.77 -4.46 7.18
N LEU A 178 -8.89 -3.50 8.12
CA LEU A 178 -7.75 -2.89 8.80
C LEU A 178 -7.39 -3.55 10.12
N VAL A 179 -8.32 -4.28 10.75
CA VAL A 179 -8.04 -5.03 11.98
C VAL A 179 -6.93 -6.06 11.69
N ILE A 180 -5.91 -6.07 12.55
CA ILE A 180 -4.82 -7.04 12.55
C ILE A 180 -4.77 -7.65 13.95
N PRO A 181 -5.16 -8.93 14.11
CA PRO A 181 -4.93 -9.67 15.34
C PRO A 181 -3.45 -9.67 15.73
N LEU A 182 -3.16 -9.64 17.03
CA LEU A 182 -1.78 -9.61 17.52
C LEU A 182 -0.96 -10.83 17.05
N ASP A 183 -1.58 -12.00 16.95
CA ASP A 183 -0.92 -13.22 16.46
C ASP A 183 -0.58 -13.18 14.97
N GLU A 184 -1.33 -12.41 14.17
CA GLU A 184 -0.99 -12.15 12.77
C GLU A 184 0.17 -11.16 12.72
N MET A 185 0.11 -10.07 13.49
CA MET A 185 1.14 -9.04 13.52
C MET A 185 2.50 -9.58 13.96
N GLN A 186 2.54 -10.50 14.92
CA GLN A 186 3.77 -11.13 15.43
C GLN A 186 4.46 -12.07 14.43
N ARG A 187 3.80 -12.46 13.34
CA ARG A 187 4.40 -13.29 12.27
C ARG A 187 5.21 -12.48 11.27
N TYR A 188 5.07 -11.16 11.28
CA TYR A 188 5.79 -10.20 10.45
C TYR A 188 6.91 -9.54 11.26
#